data_AF-A0A433QZ85-F1
#
_entry.id   AF-A0A433QZ85-F1
#
_cell.length_a   1.000
_cell.length_b   1.000
_cell.length_c   1.000
_cell.angle_alpha   90.00
_cell.angle_beta   90.00
_cell.angle_gamma   90.00
#
_symmetry.space_group_name_H-M   'P 1'
#
loop_
_entity.id
_entity.type
_entity.pdbx_description
1 polymer ?
#
loop_
_entity_poly.entity_id
_entity_poly.type
_entity_poly.pdbx_seq_one_letter_code
_entity_poly.pdbx_strand_id
1 'polypeptide(L)'
;MDAVAGVPLPLEEVLCAGFLDAWIPMQRADGGSAGELHLTFKFVDQGVPANIDEQQSEMAVEPEGPRATKLRQTFEKSLSKTIKNISYEKLAQSFPHIANDSPESLQSAHQQVTTFLQQSVQVPIQSHLTHDMPLHQHPEEFQNLLETKNLIRKLNELDMLIDAARKNKQARLGKLVRNRISAHFSATHSADITPDIAIRARTVPIKQQEFQRLQDELARVRQENKTLMSELVAKKTRLDLVKTTVREISNELSQVGLLSFPLYRTRKQAVEISRRMPIDDMQHLIDEMVPSLQRGQWGFGEGSVVR
;
A
#
# COMPACT_ATOMS: atom_id res chain seq x y z
N MET A 1 -38.45 -14.35 12.13
CA MET A 1 -38.61 -15.12 13.38
C MET A 1 -37.41 -16.06 13.41
N ASP A 2 -36.32 -15.82 14.14
CA ASP A 2 -36.16 -14.98 15.32
C ASP A 2 -34.77 -14.34 15.35
N ALA A 3 -34.74 -13.11 15.85
CA ALA A 3 -33.53 -12.35 16.08
C ALA A 3 -32.73 -13.03 17.19
N VAL A 4 -31.48 -13.40 16.90
CA VAL A 4 -30.51 -13.84 17.90
C VAL A 4 -30.29 -12.66 18.86
N ALA A 5 -30.84 -12.76 20.05
CA ALA A 5 -30.64 -11.80 21.13
C ALA A 5 -29.20 -11.93 21.65
N GLY A 6 -28.27 -11.27 20.98
CA GLY A 6 -26.93 -11.05 21.49
C GLY A 6 -27.00 -10.06 22.65
N VAL A 7 -26.46 -10.44 23.81
CA VAL A 7 -26.27 -9.54 24.95
C VAL A 7 -25.32 -8.42 24.50
N PRO A 8 -25.73 -7.14 24.51
CA PRO A 8 -24.84 -6.05 24.14
C PRO A 8 -23.83 -5.83 25.27
N LEU A 9 -22.57 -6.20 25.03
CA LEU A 9 -21.48 -5.87 25.93
C LEU A 9 -21.03 -4.42 25.69
N PRO A 10 -20.81 -3.62 26.74
CA PRO A 10 -20.34 -2.24 26.59
C PRO A 10 -18.92 -2.24 26.00
N LEU A 11 -18.77 -1.58 24.85
CA LEU A 11 -17.51 -1.43 24.10
C LEU A 11 -16.37 -0.78 24.91
N GLU A 12 -16.69 -0.13 26.03
CA GLU A 12 -15.73 0.55 26.90
C GLU A 12 -14.90 -0.43 27.74
N GLU A 13 -15.42 -1.61 28.10
CA GLU A 13 -14.64 -2.64 28.82
C GLU A 13 -13.71 -3.43 27.88
N VAL A 14 -13.96 -3.38 26.57
CA VAL A 14 -13.26 -4.15 25.53
C VAL A 14 -11.96 -3.44 25.07
N LEU A 15 -11.82 -2.14 25.29
CA LEU A 15 -10.79 -1.32 24.62
C LEU A 15 -9.64 -0.82 25.52
N CYS A 16 -9.57 -1.20 26.80
CA CYS A 16 -8.67 -0.54 27.76
C CYS A 16 -7.29 -1.18 28.03
N ALA A 17 -6.87 -2.22 27.32
CA ALA A 17 -5.47 -2.65 27.36
C ALA A 17 -5.09 -3.23 26.01
N GLY A 18 -3.89 -2.91 25.50
CA GLY A 18 -3.38 -3.28 24.17
C GLY A 18 -3.16 -4.78 23.92
N PHE A 19 -4.03 -5.64 24.47
CA PHE A 19 -4.11 -7.07 24.22
C PHE A 19 -5.55 -7.52 24.53
N LEU A 20 -6.26 -8.01 23.52
CA LEU A 20 -7.60 -8.57 23.68
C LEU A 20 -7.51 -10.10 23.70
N ASP A 21 -7.66 -10.67 24.90
CA ASP A 21 -7.79 -12.11 25.10
C ASP A 21 -9.19 -12.37 25.69
N ALA A 22 -10.09 -12.92 24.87
CA ALA A 22 -11.50 -13.09 25.25
C ALA A 22 -11.98 -14.52 24.94
N TRP A 23 -12.63 -15.11 25.94
CA TRP A 23 -13.26 -16.42 25.87
C TRP A 23 -14.77 -16.23 25.70
N ILE A 24 -15.31 -16.64 24.55
CA ILE A 24 -16.75 -16.52 24.28
C ILE A 24 -17.38 -17.92 24.31
N PRO A 25 -18.25 -18.22 25.29
CA PRO A 25 -18.95 -19.49 25.33
C PRO A 25 -19.98 -19.56 24.21
N MET A 26 -19.91 -20.60 23.40
CA MET A 26 -20.90 -20.87 22.36
C MET A 26 -21.97 -21.81 22.88
N GLN A 27 -23.23 -21.52 22.58
CA GLN A 27 -24.35 -22.41 22.88
C GLN A 27 -25.00 -22.87 21.57
N ARG A 28 -25.38 -24.15 21.54
CA ARG A 28 -26.21 -24.72 20.47
C ARG A 28 -27.65 -24.22 20.61
N ALA A 29 -28.42 -24.33 19.53
CA ALA A 29 -29.83 -23.93 19.51
C ALA A 29 -30.72 -24.71 20.50
N ASP A 30 -30.24 -25.84 21.03
CA ASP A 30 -30.88 -26.65 22.07
C ASP A 30 -30.48 -26.23 23.51
N GLY A 31 -29.68 -25.16 23.67
CA GLY A 31 -29.19 -24.69 24.96
C GLY A 31 -28.00 -25.48 25.52
N GLY A 32 -27.51 -26.50 24.82
CA GLY A 32 -26.31 -27.24 25.20
C GLY A 32 -25.03 -26.44 24.94
N SER A 33 -24.03 -26.57 25.82
CA SER A 33 -22.70 -25.97 25.60
C SER A 33 -22.07 -26.54 24.34
N ALA A 34 -21.74 -25.67 23.38
CA ALA A 34 -21.15 -26.01 22.09
C ALA A 34 -19.61 -25.92 22.10
N GLY A 35 -19.02 -25.63 23.26
CA GLY A 35 -17.60 -25.30 23.42
C GLY A 35 -17.34 -23.80 23.54
N GLU A 36 -16.08 -23.44 23.74
CA GLU A 36 -15.64 -22.05 23.90
C GLU A 36 -14.86 -21.61 22.66
N LEU A 37 -15.20 -20.43 22.14
CA LEU A 37 -14.45 -19.77 21.08
C LEU A 37 -13.37 -18.89 21.73
N HIS A 38 -12.11 -19.29 21.56
CA HIS A 38 -10.97 -18.49 21.98
C HIS A 38 -10.60 -17.52 20.85
N LEU A 39 -10.87 -16.23 21.04
CA LEU A 39 -10.49 -15.19 20.09
C LEU A 39 -9.25 -14.46 20.60
N THR A 40 -8.10 -14.80 20.02
CA THR A 40 -6.85 -14.07 20.25
C THR A 40 -6.68 -13.03 19.15
N PHE A 41 -6.97 -11.77 19.48
CA PHE A 41 -6.68 -10.64 18.59
C PHE A 41 -5.27 -10.16 18.87
N LYS A 42 -4.30 -10.72 18.14
CA LYS A 42 -3.02 -10.03 17.97
C LYS A 42 -3.24 -8.90 16.98
N PHE A 43 -3.21 -7.66 17.47
CA PHE A 43 -2.90 -6.53 16.60
C PHE A 43 -1.47 -6.74 16.10
N VAL A 44 -1.35 -7.48 15.00
CA VAL A 44 -0.14 -7.48 14.21
C VAL A 44 -0.14 -6.10 13.58
N ASP A 45 0.72 -5.23 14.08
CA ASP A 45 1.26 -4.15 13.27
C ASP A 45 1.96 -4.83 12.08
N GLN A 46 1.17 -5.21 11.07
CA GLN A 46 1.69 -5.57 9.76
C GLN A 46 2.29 -4.29 9.27
N GLY A 47 3.62 -4.24 9.39
CA GLY A 47 4.46 -3.14 9.00
C GLY A 47 3.92 -2.46 7.75
N VAL A 48 3.43 -1.24 7.96
CA VAL A 48 3.98 -0.09 7.24
C VAL A 48 5.49 -0.37 7.15
N PRO A 49 6.11 -0.36 5.95
CA PRO A 49 7.56 -0.53 5.88
C PRO A 49 8.16 0.39 6.94
N ALA A 50 9.00 -0.19 7.80
CA ALA A 50 9.77 0.50 8.81
C ALA A 50 10.63 1.56 8.11
N ASN A 51 9.97 2.67 7.85
CA ASN A 51 10.45 3.96 7.42
C ASN A 51 9.42 4.99 7.94
N ILE A 52 8.84 4.69 9.11
CA ILE A 52 8.80 5.71 10.12
C ILE A 52 10.24 5.68 10.61
N ASP A 53 11.01 6.61 10.05
CA ASP A 53 12.09 7.23 10.78
C ASP A 53 11.68 7.27 12.27
N GLU A 54 12.17 6.31 13.04
CA GLU A 54 12.86 6.64 14.28
C GLU A 54 14.02 7.58 13.90
N GLN A 55 13.65 8.77 13.43
CA GLN A 55 14.28 9.95 13.94
C GLN A 55 13.80 9.95 15.40
N GLN A 56 14.46 9.25 16.35
CA GLN A 56 15.74 9.75 16.85
C GLN A 56 15.98 11.09 16.19
N SER A 57 15.33 12.13 16.72
CA SER A 57 15.86 13.47 16.57
C SER A 57 17.24 13.43 17.22
N GLU A 58 18.20 12.82 16.53
CA GLU A 58 19.45 13.46 16.22
C GLU A 58 19.07 14.93 16.09
N MET A 59 19.52 15.69 17.07
CA MET A 59 19.27 17.11 17.18
C MET A 59 19.97 17.79 16.01
N ALA A 60 19.49 17.53 14.79
CA ALA A 60 19.62 18.43 13.68
C ALA A 60 18.83 19.65 14.16
N VAL A 61 19.59 20.60 14.70
CA VAL A 61 19.12 21.93 15.03
C VAL A 61 18.50 22.48 13.75
N GLU A 62 17.18 22.34 13.64
CA GLU A 62 16.42 22.85 12.51
C GLU A 62 16.76 24.35 12.38
N PRO A 63 17.21 24.80 11.19
CA PRO A 63 17.63 26.17 11.03
C PRO A 63 16.47 27.09 11.34
N GLU A 64 16.76 28.14 12.11
CA GLU A 64 15.73 29.07 12.53
C GLU A 64 15.16 29.81 11.32
N GLY A 65 13.85 29.68 11.12
CA GLY A 65 13.13 30.45 10.12
C GLY A 65 13.08 31.95 10.47
N PRO A 66 12.72 32.80 9.50
CA PRO A 66 12.73 34.26 9.67
C PRO A 66 11.83 34.74 10.82
N ARG A 67 10.76 34.00 11.12
CA ARG A 67 9.87 34.29 12.25
C ARG A 67 10.43 33.84 13.59
N ALA A 68 11.07 32.68 13.66
CA ALA A 68 11.74 32.20 14.87
C ALA A 68 12.87 33.16 15.28
N THR A 69 13.69 33.59 14.32
CA THR A 69 14.73 34.60 14.56
C THR A 69 14.16 35.93 15.05
N LYS A 70 13.06 36.41 14.45
CA LYS A 70 12.39 37.65 14.91
C LYS A 70 11.83 37.52 16.31
N LEU A 71 11.31 36.35 16.69
CA LEU A 71 10.82 36.08 18.04
C LEU A 71 11.97 36.22 19.05
N ARG A 72 13.11 35.59 18.78
CA ARG A 72 14.31 35.72 19.63
C ARG A 72 14.80 37.16 19.74
N GLN A 73 14.94 37.85 18.61
CA GLN A 73 15.37 39.25 18.60
C GLN A 73 14.42 40.17 19.36
N THR A 74 13.11 39.95 19.25
CA THR A 74 12.11 40.76 19.96
C THR A 74 12.17 40.50 21.46
N PHE A 75 12.32 39.24 21.84
CA PHE A 75 12.50 38.82 23.23
C PHE A 75 13.75 39.46 23.85
N GLU A 76 14.90 39.33 23.19
CA GLU A 76 16.17 39.92 23.65
C GLU A 76 16.08 41.44 23.80
N LYS A 77 15.49 42.12 22.82
CA LYS A 77 15.25 43.58 22.87
C LYS A 77 14.35 43.96 24.05
N SER A 78 13.29 43.19 24.29
CA SER A 78 12.36 43.45 25.40
C SER A 78 13.02 43.22 26.75
N LEU A 79 13.78 42.13 26.91
CA LEU A 79 14.53 41.80 28.13
C LEU A 79 15.57 42.88 28.43
N SER A 80 16.37 43.26 27.42
CA SER A 80 17.36 44.33 27.53
C SER A 80 16.72 45.66 27.97
N LYS A 81 15.53 45.98 27.45
CA LYS A 81 14.79 47.19 27.83
C LYS A 81 14.29 47.12 29.27
N THR A 82 13.77 45.96 29.69
CA THR A 82 13.31 45.74 31.07
C THR A 82 14.44 45.87 32.07
N ILE A 83 15.59 45.25 31.79
CA ILE A 83 16.77 45.32 32.64
C ILE A 83 17.28 46.76 32.75
N LYS A 84 17.41 47.48 31.61
CA LYS A 84 17.83 48.89 31.61
C LYS A 84 16.89 49.81 32.40
N ASN A 85 15.60 49.46 32.48
CA ASN A 85 14.62 50.23 33.22
C ASN A 85 14.76 50.09 34.75
N ILE A 86 15.36 48.99 35.21
CA ILE A 86 15.78 48.79 36.60
C ILE A 86 17.09 49.57 36.76
N SER A 87 17.01 50.88 36.92
CA SER A 87 18.17 51.72 37.20
C SER A 87 18.45 51.79 38.69
N TYR A 88 19.73 51.95 39.05
CA TYR A 88 20.13 52.17 40.43
C TYR A 88 19.41 53.38 41.05
N GLU A 89 19.19 54.46 40.28
CA GLU A 89 18.49 55.66 40.75
C GLU A 89 17.06 55.37 41.23
N LYS A 90 16.28 54.57 40.49
CA LYS A 90 14.92 54.21 40.88
C LYS A 90 14.90 53.30 42.11
N LEU A 91 15.92 52.45 42.22
CA LEU A 91 16.10 51.55 43.35
C LEU A 91 16.50 52.32 44.61
N ALA A 92 17.42 53.29 44.50
CA ALA A 92 17.82 54.19 45.57
C ALA A 92 16.65 55.10 46.04
N GLN A 93 15.81 55.58 45.12
CA GLN A 93 14.59 56.32 45.46
C GLN A 93 13.58 55.47 46.27
N SER A 94 13.52 54.16 46.01
CA SER A 94 12.62 53.23 46.70
C SER A 94 13.19 52.78 48.07
N PHE A 95 14.52 52.83 48.23
CA PHE A 95 15.22 52.45 49.45
C PHE A 95 16.16 53.58 49.95
N PRO A 96 15.63 54.74 50.33
CA PRO A 96 16.43 55.94 50.63
C PRO A 96 17.34 55.77 51.86
N HIS A 97 16.91 55.03 52.87
CA HIS A 97 17.74 54.77 54.06
C HIS A 97 18.97 53.91 53.72
N ILE A 98 18.77 52.82 52.99
CA ILE A 98 19.86 51.92 52.58
C ILE A 98 20.80 52.61 51.59
N ALA A 99 20.27 53.47 50.71
CA ALA A 99 21.07 54.26 49.79
C ALA A 99 22.01 55.25 50.49
N ASN A 100 21.63 55.76 51.67
CA ASN A 100 22.45 56.66 52.47
C ASN A 100 23.41 55.93 53.42
N ASP A 101 22.95 54.83 54.04
CA ASP A 101 23.71 54.09 55.05
C ASP A 101 24.72 53.11 54.43
N SER A 102 24.40 52.50 53.28
CA SER A 102 25.24 51.49 52.62
C SER A 102 25.03 51.42 51.09
N PRO A 103 25.46 52.45 50.33
CA PRO A 103 25.29 52.50 48.88
C PRO A 103 25.97 51.33 48.14
N GLU A 104 27.11 50.84 48.63
CA GLU A 104 27.82 49.70 48.03
C GLU A 104 27.00 48.40 48.09
N SER A 105 26.29 48.18 49.19
CA SER A 105 25.43 46.99 49.36
C SER A 105 24.23 47.05 48.41
N LEU A 106 23.65 48.24 48.24
CA LEU A 106 22.54 48.47 47.32
C LEU A 106 22.97 48.30 45.86
N GLN A 107 24.17 48.78 45.50
CA GLN A 107 24.73 48.62 44.17
C GLN A 107 25.06 47.15 43.87
N SER A 108 25.63 46.44 44.84
CA SER A 108 25.86 44.99 44.74
C SER A 108 24.55 44.23 44.54
N ALA A 109 23.50 44.54 45.29
CA ALA A 109 22.18 43.93 45.12
C ALA A 109 21.58 44.22 43.73
N HIS A 110 21.67 45.46 43.25
CA HIS A 110 21.21 45.83 41.90
C HIS A 110 21.95 45.06 40.80
N GLN A 111 23.28 44.95 40.93
CA GLN A 111 24.11 44.19 40.01
C GLN A 111 23.79 42.70 40.05
N GLN A 112 23.58 42.11 41.23
CA GLN A 112 23.19 40.71 41.38
C GLN A 112 21.84 40.42 40.73
N VAL A 113 20.82 41.25 40.96
CA VAL A 113 19.48 41.09 40.36
C VAL A 113 19.57 41.22 38.84
N THR A 114 20.29 42.22 38.33
CA THR A 114 20.47 42.43 36.90
C THR A 114 21.19 41.25 36.24
N THR A 115 22.24 40.75 36.88
CA THR A 115 23.04 39.62 36.39
C THR A 115 22.23 38.33 36.44
N PHE A 116 21.50 38.07 37.52
CA PHE A 116 20.61 36.91 37.65
C PHE A 116 19.52 36.92 36.59
N LEU A 117 18.85 38.05 36.35
CA LEU A 117 17.83 38.17 35.31
C LEU A 117 18.40 37.98 33.90
N GLN A 118 19.63 38.43 33.65
CA GLN A 118 20.31 38.16 32.39
C GLN A 118 20.64 36.68 32.26
N GLN A 119 21.24 36.06 33.27
CA GLN A 119 21.70 34.66 33.20
C GLN A 119 20.56 33.64 33.22
N SER A 120 19.47 33.91 33.93
CA SER A 120 18.31 33.00 34.01
C SER A 120 17.41 33.05 32.76
N VAL A 121 17.39 34.19 32.07
CA VAL A 121 16.44 34.45 30.97
C VAL A 121 17.13 34.52 29.60
N GLN A 122 18.39 34.97 29.53
CA GLN A 122 19.11 35.16 28.29
C GLN A 122 19.92 33.93 27.90
N VAL A 123 19.83 33.60 26.62
CA VAL A 123 20.68 32.61 25.95
C VAL A 123 21.87 33.35 25.31
N PRO A 124 23.13 32.94 25.53
CA PRO A 124 24.22 33.37 24.68
C PRO A 124 23.99 32.83 23.27
N ILE A 125 23.87 33.72 22.28
CA ILE A 125 23.59 33.42 20.87
C ILE A 125 24.66 32.51 20.20
N GLN A 126 25.71 32.08 20.91
CA GLN A 126 26.86 31.39 20.33
C GLN A 126 27.48 30.24 21.16
N SER A 127 26.93 29.83 22.31
CA SER A 127 27.51 28.71 23.08
C SER A 127 27.10 27.34 22.53
N HIS A 128 27.49 27.04 21.30
CA HIS A 128 27.33 25.72 20.68
C HIS A 128 28.64 24.94 20.57
N LEU A 129 29.74 25.41 21.20
CA LEU A 129 31.06 24.82 21.03
C LEU A 129 31.91 24.87 22.32
N THR A 130 31.39 24.40 23.45
CA THR A 130 32.26 23.93 24.55
C THR A 130 31.57 22.82 25.31
N HIS A 131 32.01 21.60 25.02
CA HIS A 131 31.79 20.41 25.82
C HIS A 131 32.62 20.57 27.09
N ASP A 132 32.01 21.06 28.18
CA ASP A 132 32.38 20.73 29.57
C ASP A 132 31.42 21.39 30.57
N MET A 133 30.84 20.55 31.43
CA MET A 133 29.91 20.90 32.51
C MET A 133 30.59 21.79 33.57
N PRO A 134 29.84 22.71 34.23
CA PRO A 134 29.34 22.35 35.55
C PRO A 134 27.93 22.88 35.86
N LEU A 135 27.08 21.96 36.30
CA LEU A 135 26.11 22.09 37.39
C LEU A 135 25.58 23.51 37.76
N HIS A 136 24.78 24.13 36.88
CA HIS A 136 23.76 25.09 37.28
C HIS A 136 22.41 24.64 36.67
N GLN A 137 21.53 24.13 37.53
CA GLN A 137 20.23 23.54 37.19
C GLN A 137 19.16 24.60 36.83
N HIS A 138 19.49 25.54 35.96
CA HIS A 138 18.48 26.42 35.38
C HIS A 138 18.56 26.30 33.86
N PRO A 139 17.76 25.42 33.25
CA PRO A 139 17.56 25.51 31.81
C PRO A 139 17.07 26.92 31.51
N GLU A 140 17.72 27.59 30.56
CA GLU A 140 17.33 28.90 30.06
C GLU A 140 15.83 28.86 29.77
N GLU A 141 15.01 29.52 30.60
CA GLU A 141 13.55 29.29 30.65
C GLU A 141 12.89 29.51 29.28
N PHE A 142 13.45 30.44 28.50
CA PHE A 142 13.03 30.70 27.14
C PHE A 142 13.36 29.56 26.18
N GLN A 143 14.55 28.97 26.27
CA GLN A 143 14.94 27.83 25.43
C GLN A 143 14.15 26.58 25.79
N ASN A 144 13.93 26.32 27.08
CA ASN A 144 13.06 25.25 27.55
C ASN A 144 11.63 25.40 26.99
N LEU A 145 11.10 26.63 26.97
CA LEU A 145 9.79 26.90 26.38
C LEU A 145 9.77 26.61 24.87
N LEU A 146 10.83 27.02 24.14
CA LEU A 146 10.94 26.79 22.70
C LEU A 146 10.96 25.29 22.36
N GLU A 147 11.67 24.50 23.16
CA GLU A 147 11.78 23.04 23.02
C GLU A 147 10.48 22.34 23.44
N THR A 148 9.99 22.58 24.65
CA THR A 148 8.76 21.96 25.19
C THR A 148 7.58 22.18 24.26
N LYS A 149 7.48 23.36 23.63
CA LYS A 149 6.36 23.71 22.75
C LYS A 149 6.65 23.41 21.27
N ASN A 150 7.86 22.96 20.93
CA ASN A 150 8.33 22.75 19.56
C ASN A 150 8.07 24.00 18.68
N LEU A 151 8.37 25.19 19.21
CA LEU A 151 7.99 26.45 18.58
C LEU A 151 8.74 26.73 17.29
N ILE A 152 10.03 26.39 17.21
CA ILE A 152 10.84 26.62 16.01
C ILE A 152 10.21 25.87 14.83
N ARG A 153 9.93 24.58 15.01
CA ARG A 153 9.25 23.75 14.01
C ARG A 153 7.90 24.33 13.59
N LYS A 154 7.03 24.69 14.54
CA LYS A 154 5.71 25.26 14.25
C LYS A 154 5.78 26.58 13.49
N LEU A 155 6.74 27.45 13.83
CA LEU A 155 6.94 28.73 13.15
C LEU A 155 7.48 28.52 11.73
N ASN A 156 8.38 27.55 11.54
CA ASN A 156 8.88 27.16 10.23
C ASN A 156 7.75 26.57 9.35
N GLU A 157 6.95 25.65 9.89
CA GLU A 157 5.77 25.08 9.22
C GLU A 157 4.77 26.18 8.83
N LEU A 158 4.55 27.17 9.71
CA LEU A 158 3.69 28.31 9.42
C LEU A 158 4.24 29.16 8.26
N ASP A 159 5.54 29.46 8.25
CA ASP A 159 6.14 30.23 7.16
C ASP A 159 6.05 29.45 5.83
N MET A 160 6.25 28.13 5.84
CA MET A 160 6.01 27.27 4.67
C MET A 160 4.56 27.34 4.17
N LEU A 161 3.58 27.26 5.08
CA LEU A 161 2.15 27.35 4.73
C LEU A 161 1.79 28.73 4.17
N ILE A 162 2.35 29.81 4.73
CA ILE A 162 2.15 31.17 4.23
C ILE A 162 2.70 31.30 2.81
N ASP A 163 3.88 30.77 2.53
CA ASP A 163 4.48 30.84 1.21
C ASP A 163 3.73 29.97 0.20
N ALA A 164 3.28 28.77 0.58
CA ALA A 164 2.40 27.96 -0.24
C ALA A 164 1.09 28.69 -0.56
N ALA A 165 0.47 29.32 0.43
CA ALA A 165 -0.76 30.11 0.24
C ALA A 165 -0.53 31.33 -0.68
N ARG A 166 0.61 32.02 -0.55
CA ARG A 166 0.99 33.13 -1.44
C ARG A 166 1.19 32.66 -2.88
N LYS A 167 1.91 31.56 -3.10
CA LYS A 167 2.08 30.93 -4.42
C LYS A 167 0.73 30.55 -5.03
N ASN A 168 -0.15 29.92 -4.24
CA ASN A 168 -1.49 29.55 -4.69
C ASN A 168 -2.35 30.78 -5.03
N LYS A 169 -2.28 31.86 -4.24
CA LYS A 169 -2.96 33.12 -4.54
C LYS A 169 -2.47 33.71 -5.86
N GLN A 170 -1.16 33.76 -6.08
CA GLN A 170 -0.56 34.25 -7.33
C GLN A 170 -0.97 33.39 -8.54
N ALA A 171 -0.94 32.05 -8.41
CA ALA A 171 -1.38 31.12 -9.45
C ALA A 171 -2.87 31.28 -9.79
N ARG A 172 -3.73 31.53 -8.79
CA ARG A 172 -5.16 31.79 -9.02
C ARG A 172 -5.40 33.13 -9.69
N LEU A 173 -4.67 34.18 -9.33
CA LEU A 173 -4.74 35.47 -10.01
C LEU A 173 -4.30 35.37 -11.48
N GLY A 174 -3.24 34.60 -11.78
CA GLY A 174 -2.82 34.31 -13.16
C GLY A 174 -3.83 33.50 -13.99
N LYS A 175 -4.67 32.66 -13.34
CA LYS A 175 -5.78 31.92 -13.99
C LYS A 175 -7.07 32.75 -14.12
N LEU A 176 -7.37 33.64 -13.18
CA LEU A 176 -8.56 34.50 -13.18
C LEU A 176 -8.54 35.58 -14.28
N VAL A 177 -7.36 35.98 -14.75
CA VAL A 177 -7.22 36.83 -15.97
C VAL A 177 -7.76 36.10 -17.22
N ARG A 178 -7.85 34.77 -17.20
CA ARG A 178 -8.32 33.95 -18.33
C ARG A 178 -9.80 33.56 -18.26
N ASN A 179 -10.39 33.44 -17.07
CA ASN A 179 -11.81 33.14 -16.88
C ASN A 179 -12.48 34.21 -16.00
N ARG A 180 -13.27 35.10 -16.61
CA ARG A 180 -14.04 36.18 -15.94
C ARG A 180 -15.22 35.69 -15.07
N ILE A 181 -15.18 34.46 -14.56
CA ILE A 181 -16.29 33.87 -13.77
C ILE A 181 -15.71 33.08 -12.59
N SER A 182 -15.15 33.78 -11.59
CA SER A 182 -15.07 33.26 -10.21
C SER A 182 -14.51 34.30 -9.26
N ALA A 183 -15.20 35.43 -9.16
CA ALA A 183 -14.88 36.48 -8.19
C ALA A 183 -15.59 36.30 -6.83
N HIS A 184 -16.29 35.18 -6.59
CA HIS A 184 -17.16 35.02 -5.41
C HIS A 184 -16.77 33.97 -4.37
N PHE A 185 -15.65 33.27 -4.52
CA PHE A 185 -15.10 32.50 -3.39
C PHE A 185 -14.30 33.44 -2.47
N SER A 186 -15.05 34.30 -1.77
CA SER A 186 -14.55 34.99 -0.60
C SER A 186 -14.08 33.93 0.38
N ALA A 187 -12.82 34.01 0.78
CA ALA A 187 -12.23 33.11 1.73
C ALA A 187 -12.86 33.37 3.11
N THR A 188 -13.94 32.67 3.42
CA THR A 188 -14.46 32.50 4.78
C THR A 188 -13.46 31.65 5.54
N HIS A 189 -12.42 32.31 6.03
CA HIS A 189 -11.48 31.71 6.97
C HIS A 189 -12.23 31.40 8.26
N SER A 190 -12.22 30.11 8.64
CA SER A 190 -12.57 29.59 9.97
C SER A 190 -14.06 29.48 10.36
N ALA A 191 -14.94 30.42 10.00
CA ALA A 191 -16.31 30.41 10.58
C ALA A 191 -17.27 29.33 10.03
N ASP A 192 -17.02 28.77 8.84
CA ASP A 192 -17.95 27.84 8.15
C ASP A 192 -17.39 26.42 7.98
N ILE A 193 -16.25 26.08 8.59
CA ILE A 193 -15.70 24.73 8.48
C ILE A 193 -16.47 23.82 9.43
N THR A 194 -17.53 23.20 8.93
CA THR A 194 -18.25 22.17 9.68
C THR A 194 -17.37 20.91 9.83
N PRO A 195 -17.51 20.13 10.92
CA PRO A 195 -16.75 18.88 11.11
C PRO A 195 -16.88 17.93 9.93
N ASP A 196 -18.06 17.89 9.33
CA ASP A 196 -18.38 17.09 8.15
C ASP A 196 -17.59 17.52 6.90
N ILE A 197 -17.38 18.83 6.69
CA ILE A 197 -16.49 19.33 5.64
C ILE A 197 -15.03 18.92 5.92
N ALA A 198 -14.56 19.03 7.17
CA ALA A 198 -13.20 18.66 7.53
C ALA A 198 -12.93 17.16 7.33
N ILE A 199 -13.87 16.30 7.73
CA ILE A 199 -13.81 14.85 7.51
C ILE A 199 -13.77 14.56 6.01
N ARG A 200 -14.69 15.13 5.22
CA ARG A 200 -14.70 14.94 3.77
C ARG A 200 -13.41 15.39 3.09
N ALA A 201 -12.88 16.54 3.48
CA ALA A 201 -11.63 17.07 2.91
C ALA A 201 -10.46 16.09 3.07
N ARG A 202 -10.43 15.33 4.17
CA ARG A 202 -9.43 14.26 4.39
C ARG A 202 -9.81 12.95 3.72
N THR A 203 -11.07 12.54 3.79
CA THR A 203 -11.51 11.21 3.34
C THR A 203 -11.58 11.10 1.81
N VAL A 204 -11.99 12.15 1.11
CA VAL A 204 -12.11 12.14 -0.36
C VAL A 204 -10.80 11.83 -1.07
N PRO A 205 -9.65 12.48 -0.80
CA PRO A 205 -8.41 12.17 -1.51
C PRO A 205 -7.94 10.74 -1.27
N ILE A 206 -8.10 10.21 -0.05
CA ILE A 206 -7.78 8.82 0.29
C ILE A 206 -8.67 7.87 -0.52
N LYS A 207 -9.98 8.09 -0.52
CA LYS A 207 -10.92 7.27 -1.31
C LYS A 207 -10.64 7.37 -2.81
N GLN A 208 -10.23 8.53 -3.30
CA GLN A 208 -9.87 8.72 -4.71
C GLN A 208 -8.59 7.96 -5.08
N GLN A 209 -7.59 7.94 -4.21
CA GLN A 209 -6.38 7.14 -4.39
C GLN A 209 -6.69 5.63 -4.41
N GLU A 210 -7.49 5.14 -3.46
CA GLU A 210 -7.89 3.73 -3.43
C GLU A 210 -8.78 3.35 -4.62
N PHE A 211 -9.67 4.25 -5.03
CA PHE A 211 -10.48 4.04 -6.22
C PHE A 211 -9.61 3.90 -7.48
N GLN A 212 -8.59 4.74 -7.64
CA GLN A 212 -7.66 4.63 -8.77
C GLN A 212 -6.91 3.30 -8.73
N ARG A 213 -6.39 2.91 -7.56
CA ARG A 213 -5.71 1.62 -7.38
C ARG A 213 -6.61 0.43 -7.77
N LEU A 214 -7.86 0.43 -7.31
CA LEU A 214 -8.82 -0.63 -7.64
C LEU A 214 -9.20 -0.65 -9.12
N GLN A 215 -9.30 0.51 -9.77
CA GLN A 215 -9.51 0.58 -11.21
C GLN A 215 -8.35 -0.04 -11.99
N ASP A 216 -7.12 0.26 -11.59
CA ASP A 216 -5.91 -0.27 -12.23
C ASP A 216 -5.82 -1.80 -12.06
N GLU A 217 -6.15 -2.30 -10.87
CA GLU A 217 -6.19 -3.74 -10.59
C GLU A 217 -7.29 -4.46 -11.39
N LEU A 218 -8.47 -3.88 -11.47
CA LEU A 218 -9.58 -4.42 -12.26
C LEU A 218 -9.26 -4.42 -13.76
N ALA A 219 -8.57 -3.39 -14.26
CA ALA A 219 -8.07 -3.36 -15.64
C ALA A 219 -7.06 -4.49 -15.88
N ARG A 220 -6.13 -4.71 -14.94
CA ARG A 220 -5.15 -5.81 -15.00
C ARG A 220 -5.83 -7.18 -15.08
N VAL A 221 -6.75 -7.46 -14.16
CA VAL A 221 -7.46 -8.75 -14.10
C VAL A 221 -8.32 -8.98 -15.35
N ARG A 222 -8.98 -7.93 -15.87
CA ARG A 222 -9.72 -8.04 -17.14
C ARG A 222 -8.82 -8.39 -18.32
N GLN A 223 -7.63 -7.80 -18.37
CA GLN A 223 -6.66 -8.10 -19.42
C GLN A 223 -6.13 -9.53 -19.30
N GLU A 224 -5.82 -9.99 -18.09
CA GLU A 224 -5.38 -11.36 -17.84
C GLU A 224 -6.45 -12.39 -18.21
N ASN A 225 -7.69 -12.17 -17.77
CA ASN A 225 -8.82 -13.03 -18.13
C ASN A 225 -9.03 -13.10 -19.64
N LYS A 226 -8.87 -11.99 -20.36
CA LYS A 226 -8.97 -11.98 -21.83
C LYS A 226 -7.90 -12.87 -22.47
N THR A 227 -6.67 -12.81 -21.98
CA THR A 227 -5.57 -13.66 -22.44
C THR A 227 -5.86 -15.13 -22.15
N LEU A 228 -6.20 -15.47 -20.90
CA LEU A 228 -6.50 -16.86 -20.51
C LEU A 228 -7.68 -17.45 -21.29
N MET A 229 -8.73 -16.66 -21.54
CA MET A 229 -9.86 -17.10 -22.36
C MET A 229 -9.45 -17.36 -23.81
N SER A 230 -8.58 -16.54 -24.38
CA SER A 230 -8.06 -16.78 -25.73
C SER A 230 -7.22 -18.06 -25.81
N GLU A 231 -6.41 -18.34 -24.80
CA GLU A 231 -5.63 -19.58 -24.70
C GLU A 231 -6.52 -20.81 -24.52
N LEU A 232 -7.56 -20.71 -23.70
CA LEU A 232 -8.53 -21.79 -23.49
C LEU A 232 -9.22 -22.13 -24.82
N VAL A 233 -9.68 -21.12 -25.56
CA VAL A 233 -10.30 -21.32 -26.88
C VAL A 233 -9.32 -22.01 -27.83
N ALA A 234 -8.06 -21.57 -27.90
CA ALA A 234 -7.04 -22.20 -28.74
C ALA A 234 -6.73 -23.65 -28.34
N LYS A 235 -6.72 -23.95 -27.03
CA LYS A 235 -6.54 -25.34 -26.53
C LYS A 235 -7.75 -26.20 -26.87
N LYS A 236 -8.97 -25.66 -26.78
CA LYS A 236 -10.20 -26.37 -27.10
C LYS A 236 -10.27 -26.74 -28.59
N THR A 237 -9.95 -25.81 -29.49
CA THR A 237 -9.92 -26.11 -30.93
C THR A 237 -8.87 -27.17 -31.27
N ARG A 238 -7.70 -27.14 -30.61
CA ARG A 238 -6.69 -28.19 -30.75
C ARG A 238 -7.19 -29.55 -30.25
N LEU A 239 -7.90 -29.59 -29.13
CA LEU A 239 -8.49 -30.84 -28.62
C LEU A 239 -9.56 -31.38 -29.56
N ASP A 240 -10.41 -30.52 -30.11
CA ASP A 240 -11.43 -30.93 -31.08
C ASP A 240 -10.80 -31.52 -32.34
N LEU A 241 -9.71 -30.93 -32.84
CA LEU A 241 -8.93 -31.48 -33.96
C LEU A 241 -8.31 -32.84 -33.62
N VAL A 242 -7.67 -32.98 -32.46
CA VAL A 242 -7.09 -34.27 -32.05
C VAL A 242 -8.19 -35.33 -31.89
N LYS A 243 -9.36 -34.94 -31.40
CA LYS A 243 -10.51 -35.83 -31.26
C LYS A 243 -11.03 -36.31 -32.63
N THR A 244 -11.06 -35.44 -33.65
CA THR A 244 -11.47 -35.85 -35.00
C THR A 244 -10.44 -36.78 -35.64
N THR A 245 -9.14 -36.49 -35.53
CA THR A 245 -8.10 -37.36 -36.10
C THR A 245 -8.05 -38.74 -35.44
N VAL A 246 -8.21 -38.82 -34.11
CA VAL A 246 -8.31 -40.12 -33.41
C VAL A 246 -9.53 -40.90 -33.86
N ARG A 247 -10.67 -40.24 -34.11
CA ARG A 247 -11.87 -40.90 -34.64
C ARG A 247 -11.65 -41.41 -36.06
N GLU A 248 -10.99 -40.64 -36.91
CA GLU A 248 -10.63 -41.04 -38.28
C GLU A 248 -9.73 -42.28 -38.26
N ILE A 249 -8.64 -42.26 -37.49
CA ILE A 249 -7.74 -43.41 -37.33
C ILE A 249 -8.49 -44.63 -36.79
N SER A 250 -9.37 -44.44 -35.80
CA SER A 250 -10.21 -45.53 -35.27
C SER A 250 -11.13 -46.12 -36.33
N ASN A 251 -11.70 -45.30 -37.21
CA ASN A 251 -12.54 -45.75 -38.31
C ASN A 251 -11.72 -46.50 -39.37
N GLU A 252 -10.53 -46.00 -39.72
CA GLU A 252 -9.60 -46.67 -40.65
C GLU A 252 -9.17 -48.04 -40.13
N LEU A 253 -8.77 -48.14 -38.85
CA LEU A 253 -8.44 -49.42 -38.22
C LEU A 253 -9.61 -50.39 -38.21
N SER A 254 -10.84 -49.90 -37.99
CA SER A 254 -12.04 -50.72 -38.05
C SER A 254 -12.28 -51.26 -39.47
N GLN A 255 -12.07 -50.45 -40.51
CA GLN A 255 -12.19 -50.87 -41.90
C GLN A 255 -11.12 -51.90 -42.29
N VAL A 256 -9.86 -51.69 -41.89
CA VAL A 256 -8.77 -52.66 -42.12
C VAL A 256 -9.07 -53.98 -41.42
N GLY A 257 -9.59 -53.94 -40.18
CA GLY A 257 -10.05 -55.13 -39.47
C GLY A 257 -11.10 -55.90 -40.27
N LEU A 258 -12.11 -55.20 -40.80
CA LEU A 258 -13.16 -55.80 -41.63
C LEU A 258 -12.64 -56.41 -42.94
N LEU A 259 -11.63 -55.80 -43.59
CA LEU A 259 -11.03 -56.33 -44.82
C LEU A 259 -10.06 -57.51 -44.56
N SER A 260 -9.42 -57.54 -43.39
CA SER A 260 -8.48 -58.59 -43.01
C SER A 260 -9.18 -59.94 -42.76
N PHE A 261 -10.39 -59.95 -42.21
CA PHE A 261 -11.13 -61.18 -41.91
C PHE A 261 -11.48 -62.03 -43.15
N PRO A 262 -12.06 -61.47 -44.23
CA PRO A 262 -12.29 -62.19 -45.48
C PRO A 262 -10.98 -62.71 -46.10
N LEU A 263 -9.93 -61.88 -46.17
CA LEU A 263 -8.64 -62.27 -46.74
C LEU A 263 -8.01 -63.45 -45.97
N TYR A 264 -8.06 -63.42 -44.64
CA TYR A 264 -7.58 -64.51 -43.81
C TYR A 264 -8.39 -65.80 -44.00
N ARG A 265 -9.72 -65.68 -44.16
CA ARG A 265 -10.62 -66.82 -44.43
C ARG A 265 -10.31 -67.46 -45.78
N THR A 266 -10.19 -66.65 -46.83
CA THR A 266 -9.88 -67.11 -48.19
C THR A 266 -8.50 -67.77 -48.24
N ARG A 267 -7.50 -67.18 -47.59
CA ARG A 267 -6.16 -67.78 -47.50
C ARG A 267 -6.17 -69.14 -46.80
N LYS A 268 -6.91 -69.26 -45.69
CA LYS A 268 -7.07 -70.57 -45.00
C LYS A 268 -7.76 -71.61 -45.87
N GLN A 269 -8.83 -71.21 -46.57
CA GLN A 269 -9.53 -72.11 -47.49
C GLN A 269 -8.64 -72.54 -48.66
N ALA A 270 -7.87 -71.63 -49.25
CA ALA A 270 -6.92 -71.95 -50.32
C ALA A 270 -5.86 -72.97 -49.86
N VAL A 271 -5.26 -72.78 -48.68
CA VAL A 271 -4.28 -73.73 -48.11
C VAL A 271 -4.92 -75.09 -47.84
N GLU A 272 -6.14 -75.12 -47.33
CA GLU A 272 -6.86 -76.37 -47.07
C GLU A 272 -7.21 -77.12 -48.37
N ILE A 273 -7.57 -76.39 -49.44
CA ILE A 273 -7.81 -76.95 -50.77
C ILE A 273 -6.50 -77.51 -51.35
N SER A 274 -5.39 -76.76 -51.30
CA SER A 274 -4.08 -77.24 -51.77
C SER A 274 -3.59 -78.49 -51.02
N ARG A 275 -3.96 -78.68 -49.76
CA ARG A 275 -3.65 -79.89 -48.99
C ARG A 275 -4.45 -81.12 -49.40
N ARG A 276 -5.62 -80.92 -50.02
CA ARG A 276 -6.54 -82.00 -50.42
C ARG A 276 -6.46 -82.32 -51.91
N MET A 277 -5.76 -81.52 -52.70
CA MET A 277 -5.53 -81.79 -54.12
C MET A 277 -4.45 -82.87 -54.30
N PRO A 278 -4.66 -83.83 -55.22
CA PRO A 278 -3.60 -84.72 -55.69
C PRO A 278 -2.45 -83.92 -56.30
N ILE A 279 -1.22 -84.40 -56.16
CA ILE A 279 -0.02 -83.72 -56.66
C ILE A 279 -0.06 -83.54 -58.19
N ASP A 280 -0.65 -84.50 -58.92
CA ASP A 280 -0.77 -84.45 -60.38
C ASP A 280 -1.68 -83.32 -60.87
N ASP A 281 -2.75 -83.01 -60.13
CA ASP A 281 -3.67 -81.90 -60.45
C ASP A 281 -3.05 -80.53 -60.12
N MET A 282 -2.18 -80.46 -59.09
CA MET A 282 -1.41 -79.25 -58.81
C MET A 282 -0.37 -78.99 -59.90
N GLN A 283 0.26 -80.04 -60.44
CA GLN A 283 1.24 -79.93 -61.53
C GLN A 283 0.56 -79.41 -62.81
N HIS A 284 -0.62 -79.94 -63.16
CA HIS A 284 -1.40 -79.48 -64.32
C HIS A 284 -1.84 -78.02 -64.21
N LEU A 285 -2.25 -77.57 -63.01
CA LEU A 285 -2.65 -76.18 -62.78
C LEU A 285 -1.45 -75.22 -62.85
N ILE A 286 -0.27 -75.65 -62.38
CA ILE A 286 0.98 -74.88 -62.50
C ILE A 286 1.38 -74.79 -63.98
N ASP A 287 1.32 -75.89 -64.73
CA ASP A 287 1.64 -75.92 -66.15
C ASP A 287 0.67 -75.07 -67.00
N GLU A 288 -0.58 -74.90 -66.55
CA GLU A 288 -1.57 -73.99 -67.17
C GLU A 288 -1.38 -72.51 -66.78
N MET A 289 -0.90 -72.22 -65.56
CA MET A 289 -0.66 -70.84 -65.10
C MET A 289 0.71 -70.27 -65.50
N VAL A 290 1.74 -71.11 -65.69
CA VAL A 290 3.11 -70.68 -66.05
C VAL A 290 3.16 -69.88 -67.37
N PRO A 291 2.46 -70.26 -68.46
CA PRO A 291 2.39 -69.47 -69.69
C PRO A 291 1.65 -68.12 -69.51
N SER A 292 0.72 -68.06 -68.57
CA SER A 292 -0.11 -66.88 -68.26
C SER A 292 0.68 -65.84 -67.47
N LEU A 293 1.55 -66.29 -66.55
CA LEU A 293 2.48 -65.47 -65.79
C LEU A 293 3.59 -64.87 -66.67
N GLN A 294 4.07 -65.61 -67.67
CA GLN A 294 5.07 -65.10 -68.63
C GLN A 294 4.51 -64.07 -69.62
N ARG A 295 3.18 -64.00 -69.80
CA ARG A 295 2.50 -63.04 -70.69
C ARG A 295 1.90 -61.82 -69.99
N GLY A 296 2.02 -61.70 -68.66
CA GLY A 296 1.65 -60.49 -67.92
C GLY A 296 0.16 -60.10 -67.96
N GLN A 297 -0.74 -61.01 -68.30
CA GLN A 297 -2.19 -60.76 -68.32
C GLN A 297 -2.84 -61.37 -67.08
N TRP A 298 -3.19 -60.51 -66.12
CA TRP A 298 -4.21 -60.83 -65.12
C TRP A 298 -5.35 -59.82 -65.26
N GLY A 299 -6.50 -60.29 -65.75
CA GLY A 299 -7.75 -59.54 -65.72
C GLY A 299 -8.36 -59.62 -64.32
N PHE A 300 -8.21 -58.56 -63.53
CA PHE A 300 -9.07 -58.32 -62.38
C PHE A 300 -10.27 -57.50 -62.85
N GLY A 301 -11.46 -57.99 -62.52
CA GLY A 301 -12.75 -57.54 -63.05
C GLY A 301 -13.04 -56.04 -62.91
N GLU A 302 -13.74 -55.55 -63.92
CA GLU A 302 -14.25 -54.20 -64.10
C GLU A 302 -15.11 -53.71 -62.92
N GLY A 303 -14.89 -52.45 -62.53
CA GLY A 303 -15.69 -51.77 -61.51
C GLY A 303 -15.32 -50.30 -61.33
N SER A 304 -15.78 -49.46 -62.27
CA SER A 304 -16.05 -48.01 -62.10
C SER A 304 -14.86 -47.06 -61.84
N VAL A 305 -14.30 -46.50 -62.91
CA VAL A 305 -13.69 -45.15 -62.91
C VAL A 305 -14.63 -44.23 -63.68
N VAL A 306 -15.34 -43.36 -62.96
CA VAL A 306 -16.05 -42.20 -63.53
C VAL A 306 -15.04 -41.07 -63.63
N ARG A 307 -15.01 -40.44 -64.82
CA ARG A 307 -14.25 -39.23 -65.14
C ARG A 307 -14.70 -38.02 -64.34
#